data_AF-A0A5N8WJX1-F1
#
_entry.id   AF-A0A5N8WJX1-F1
#
_cell.length_a   1.000
_cell.length_b   1.000
_cell.length_c   1.000
_cell.angle_alpha   90.00
_cell.angle_beta   90.00
_cell.angle_gamma   90.00
#
_symmetry.space_group_name_H-M   'P 1'
#
loop_
_entity.id
_entity.type
_entity.pdbx_description
1 polymer ?
#
loop_
_entity_poly.entity_id
_entity_poly.type
_entity_poly.pdbx_seq_one_letter_code
_entity_poly.pdbx_strand_id
1 'polypeptide(L)'
;MGISISHGAGGSRSGLTISNLGQHLAHTLTASEWREISDLFDGTFADVASIPPHEADRIGELLHKAAGHRLMPTNWGDLATHIGDSANRAARAGQNWEWT
;
A
#
# COMPACT_ATOMS: atom_id res chain seq x y z
N MET A 1 -8.40 -14.40 6.63
CA MET A 1 -9.04 -13.24 6.00
C MET A 1 -8.10 -12.72 4.93
N GLY A 2 -8.58 -12.63 3.68
CA GLY A 2 -7.83 -12.04 2.58
C GLY A 2 -8.22 -10.58 2.41
N ILE A 3 -7.27 -9.75 2.00
CA ILE A 3 -7.39 -8.32 1.73
C ILE A 3 -7.49 -8.15 0.22
N SER A 4 -8.60 -7.59 -0.22
CA SER A 4 -8.93 -7.28 -1.60
C SER A 4 -8.86 -5.78 -1.78
N ILE A 5 -7.98 -5.34 -2.68
CA ILE A 5 -7.73 -3.92 -2.93
C ILE A 5 -8.37 -3.58 -4.27
N SER A 6 -9.20 -2.53 -4.27
CA SER A 6 -9.87 -2.04 -5.48
C SER A 6 -8.86 -1.58 -6.55
N HIS A 7 -9.33 -1.38 -7.79
CA HIS A 7 -8.55 -0.74 -8.86
C HIS A 7 -7.27 -1.46 -9.31
N GLY A 8 -7.21 -2.79 -9.11
CA GLY A 8 -6.37 -3.67 -9.93
C GLY A 8 -5.13 -4.25 -9.24
N ALA A 9 -5.01 -4.16 -7.91
CA ALA A 9 -4.08 -5.04 -7.20
C ALA A 9 -4.72 -6.44 -7.11
N GLY A 10 -4.88 -7.11 -8.26
CA GLY A 10 -5.63 -8.35 -8.41
C GLY A 10 -5.28 -9.43 -7.38
N GLY A 11 -6.31 -10.13 -6.90
CA GLY A 11 -6.20 -11.23 -5.94
C GLY A 11 -6.31 -10.78 -4.48
N SER A 12 -6.98 -11.60 -3.68
CA SER A 12 -7.07 -11.40 -2.24
C SER A 12 -5.71 -11.76 -1.60
N ARG A 13 -5.05 -10.81 -0.95
CA ARG A 13 -3.75 -11.00 -0.29
C ARG A 13 -3.93 -11.36 1.16
N SER A 14 -3.11 -12.23 1.73
CA SER A 14 -3.23 -12.51 3.17
C SER A 14 -2.81 -11.29 4.00
N GLY A 15 -3.47 -11.06 5.14
CA GLY A 15 -3.05 -10.03 6.10
C GLY A 15 -1.57 -10.12 6.48
N LEU A 16 -1.05 -11.34 6.64
CA LEU A 16 0.38 -11.60 6.86
C LEU A 16 1.28 -11.04 5.75
N THR A 17 0.85 -11.14 4.49
CA THR A 17 1.62 -10.59 3.35
C THR A 17 1.68 -9.08 3.42
N ILE A 18 0.57 -8.43 3.79
CA ILE A 18 0.51 -6.97 3.97
C ILE A 18 1.35 -6.52 5.17
N SER A 19 1.30 -7.24 6.30
CA SER A 19 2.16 -6.97 7.46
C SER A 19 3.64 -7.08 7.15
N ASN A 20 4.03 -8.13 6.40
CA ASN A 20 5.41 -8.32 5.98
C ASN A 20 5.87 -7.20 5.03
N LEU A 21 5.00 -6.77 4.11
CA LEU A 21 5.25 -5.59 3.30
C LEU A 21 5.44 -4.34 4.17
N GLY A 22 4.60 -4.13 5.18
CA GLY A 22 4.73 -3.05 6.15
C GLY A 22 6.09 -3.00 6.83
N GLN A 23 6.63 -4.15 7.24
CA GLN A 23 7.99 -4.22 7.81
C GLN A 23 9.06 -3.73 6.81
N HIS A 24 8.95 -4.13 5.54
CA HIS A 24 9.87 -3.66 4.50
C HIS A 24 9.70 -2.17 4.19
N LEU A 25 8.47 -1.65 4.19
CA LEU A 25 8.18 -0.22 4.05
C LEU A 25 8.78 0.58 5.21
N ALA A 26 8.65 0.12 6.45
CA ALA A 26 9.23 0.76 7.62
C ALA A 26 10.77 0.87 7.57
N HIS A 27 11.43 -0.06 6.88
CA HIS A 27 12.89 -0.06 6.69
C HIS A 27 13.37 0.76 5.48
N THR A 28 12.47 1.14 4.58
CA THR A 28 12.81 1.83 3.31
C THR A 28 12.34 3.28 3.29
N LEU A 29 11.24 3.60 3.99
CA LEU A 29 10.73 4.94 4.17
C LEU A 29 11.37 5.64 5.38
N THR A 30 11.29 6.96 5.41
CA THR A 30 11.63 7.72 6.61
C THR A 30 10.59 7.49 7.71
N ALA A 31 10.95 7.75 8.98
CA ALA A 31 10.03 7.56 10.10
C ALA A 31 8.75 8.41 10.01
N SER A 32 8.80 9.59 9.37
CA SER A 32 7.60 10.42 9.13
C SER A 32 6.70 9.79 8.06
N GLU A 33 7.28 9.40 6.92
CA GLU A 33 6.56 8.78 5.80
C GLU A 33 5.94 7.44 6.20
N TRP A 34 6.65 6.66 7.01
CA TRP A 34 6.11 5.41 7.53
C TRP A 34 4.89 5.64 8.43
N ARG A 35 4.92 6.64 9.31
CA ARG A 35 3.77 6.97 10.16
C ARG A 35 2.55 7.46 9.38
N GLU A 36 2.74 8.03 8.19
CA GLU A 36 1.61 8.44 7.33
C GLU A 36 0.80 7.24 6.83
N ILE A 37 1.44 6.08 6.64
CA ILE A 37 0.81 4.92 5.99
C ILE A 37 0.78 3.66 6.87
N SER A 38 1.39 3.69 8.07
CA SER A 38 1.61 2.51 8.91
C SER A 38 0.32 1.77 9.23
N ASP A 39 -0.76 2.50 9.44
CA ASP A 39 -2.06 1.96 9.85
C ASP A 39 -2.68 1.08 8.75
N LEU A 40 -2.26 1.27 7.50
CA LEU A 40 -2.67 0.43 6.35
C LEU A 40 -1.76 -0.78 6.15
N PHE A 41 -0.67 -0.95 6.91
CA PHE A 41 0.29 -2.04 6.70
C PHE A 41 0.72 -2.73 7.99
N ASP A 42 0.15 -2.37 9.13
CA ASP A 42 0.45 -2.97 10.43
C ASP A 42 -0.16 -4.38 10.60
N GLY A 43 -1.08 -4.78 9.72
CA GLY A 43 -1.78 -6.07 9.79
C GLY A 43 -3.05 -6.06 10.62
N THR A 44 -3.35 -4.92 11.26
CA THR A 44 -4.52 -4.71 12.11
C THR A 44 -5.65 -4.06 11.33
N PHE A 45 -5.86 -4.46 10.07
CA PHE A 45 -7.03 -4.04 9.29
C PHE A 45 -8.31 -4.40 10.04
N ALA A 46 -8.85 -3.42 10.75
CA ALA A 46 -10.02 -3.60 11.60
C ALA A 46 -11.32 -3.48 10.80
N ASP A 47 -11.28 -2.83 9.63
CA ASP A 47 -12.45 -2.59 8.80
C ASP A 47 -12.07 -2.25 7.35
N VAL A 48 -13.10 -2.19 6.49
CA VAL A 48 -13.00 -1.68 5.12
C VAL A 48 -12.39 -0.27 5.14
N ALA A 49 -11.14 -0.13 4.70
CA ALA A 49 -10.52 1.19 4.59
C ALA A 49 -10.98 1.84 3.28
N SER A 50 -11.70 2.96 3.38
CA SER A 50 -12.07 3.80 2.24
C SER A 50 -11.18 5.04 2.23
N ILE A 51 -10.16 5.03 1.38
CA ILE A 51 -9.14 6.06 1.34
C ILE A 51 -9.52 7.07 0.24
N PRO A 52 -9.65 8.37 0.55
CA PRO A 52 -9.96 9.39 -0.44
C PRO A 52 -8.92 9.48 -1.58
N PRO A 53 -9.30 9.97 -2.78
CA PRO A 53 -8.40 10.05 -3.94
C PRO A 53 -7.07 10.76 -3.68
N HIS A 54 -7.10 11.87 -2.93
CA HIS A 54 -5.89 12.66 -2.63
C HIS A 54 -4.90 11.89 -1.73
N GLU A 55 -5.43 11.11 -0.80
CA GLU A 55 -4.64 10.30 0.12
C GLU A 55 -4.13 9.04 -0.59
N ALA A 56 -4.96 8.45 -1.46
CA ALA A 56 -4.57 7.33 -2.31
C ALA A 56 -3.39 7.67 -3.24
N ASP A 57 -3.40 8.87 -3.86
CA ASP A 57 -2.28 9.35 -4.68
C ASP A 57 -1.00 9.45 -3.84
N ARG A 58 -1.11 10.06 -2.65
CA ARG A 58 0.00 10.22 -1.72
C ARG A 58 0.59 8.88 -1.28
N ILE A 59 -0.27 7.92 -0.93
CA ILE A 59 0.16 6.56 -0.55
C ILE A 59 0.81 5.86 -1.74
N GLY A 60 0.26 6.02 -2.94
CA GLY A 60 0.83 5.48 -4.17
C GLY A 60 2.25 5.97 -4.43
N GLU A 61 2.50 7.27 -4.29
CA GLU A 61 3.84 7.86 -4.40
C GLU A 61 4.83 7.28 -3.39
N LEU A 62 4.42 7.15 -2.11
CA LEU A 62 5.26 6.58 -1.05
C LEU A 62 5.60 5.11 -1.33
N LEU A 63 4.65 4.34 -1.83
CA LEU A 63 4.86 2.94 -2.21
C LEU A 63 5.84 2.81 -3.38
N HIS A 64 5.73 3.65 -4.40
CA HIS A 64 6.70 3.67 -5.50
C HIS A 64 8.09 4.12 -5.04
N LYS A 65 8.15 5.11 -4.15
CA LYS A 65 9.41 5.56 -3.54
C LYS A 65 10.09 4.41 -2.79
N ALA A 66 9.34 3.69 -1.98
CA ALA A 66 9.84 2.53 -1.25
C ALA A 66 10.24 1.39 -2.18
N ALA A 67 9.46 1.12 -3.22
CA ALA A 67 9.73 0.09 -4.22
C ALA A 67 11.07 0.30 -4.95
N GLY A 68 11.40 1.55 -5.26
CA GLY A 68 12.68 1.92 -5.89
C GLY A 68 13.87 1.98 -4.92
N HIS A 69 13.67 1.75 -3.63
CA HIS A 69 14.75 1.88 -2.64
C HIS A 69 15.71 0.69 -2.68
N ARG A 70 17.02 0.94 -2.57
CA ARG A 70 18.06 -0.12 -2.64
C ARG A 70 17.93 -1.23 -1.59
N LEU A 71 17.27 -0.93 -0.47
CA LEU A 71 17.06 -1.88 0.63
C LEU A 71 15.75 -2.68 0.47
N MET A 72 14.95 -2.36 -0.54
CA MET A 72 13.73 -3.09 -0.85
C MET A 72 14.08 -4.34 -1.65
N PRO A 73 13.76 -5.55 -1.17
CA PRO A 73 13.93 -6.75 -1.97
C PRO A 73 12.98 -6.72 -3.18
N THR A 74 13.43 -7.22 -4.34
CA THR A 74 12.71 -7.09 -5.62
C THR A 74 11.25 -7.58 -5.54
N ASN A 75 11.02 -8.73 -4.92
CA ASN A 75 9.66 -9.30 -4.77
C ASN A 75 8.71 -8.39 -3.97
N TRP A 76 9.23 -7.67 -2.97
CA TRP A 76 8.45 -6.71 -2.18
C TRP A 76 8.33 -5.36 -2.89
N GLY A 77 9.33 -4.97 -3.68
CA GLY A 77 9.27 -3.79 -4.54
C GLY A 77 8.22 -3.94 -5.64
N ASP A 78 8.13 -5.11 -6.28
CA ASP A 78 7.09 -5.41 -7.26
C ASP A 78 5.70 -5.34 -6.64
N LEU A 79 5.55 -5.90 -5.42
CA LEU A 79 4.30 -5.83 -4.67
C LEU A 79 3.93 -4.39 -4.29
N ALA A 80 4.87 -3.61 -3.76
CA ALA A 80 4.68 -2.20 -3.43
C ALA A 80 4.29 -1.40 -4.68
N THR A 81 4.94 -1.65 -5.82
CA THR A 81 4.61 -1.02 -7.11
C THR A 81 3.19 -1.37 -7.54
N HIS A 82 2.80 -2.65 -7.48
CA HIS A 82 1.44 -3.07 -7.84
C HIS A 82 0.36 -2.44 -6.95
N ILE A 83 0.61 -2.31 -5.65
CA ILE A 83 -0.32 -1.66 -4.72
C ILE A 83 -0.34 -0.15 -4.98
N GLY A 84 0.82 0.48 -5.16
CA GLY A 84 0.92 1.91 -5.47
C GLY A 84 0.24 2.28 -6.78
N ASP A 85 0.38 1.44 -7.82
CA ASP A 85 -0.34 1.60 -9.08
C ASP A 85 -1.86 1.56 -8.89
N SER A 86 -2.36 0.69 -8.01
CA SER A 86 -3.80 0.61 -7.73
C SER A 86 -4.31 1.87 -7.02
N ALA A 87 -3.53 2.41 -6.07
CA ALA A 87 -3.85 3.64 -5.37
C ALA A 87 -3.87 4.84 -6.33
N ASN A 88 -2.85 4.95 -7.18
CA ASN A 88 -2.75 5.96 -8.22
C ASN A 88 -3.89 5.87 -9.25
N ARG A 89 -4.34 4.66 -9.61
CA ARG A 89 -5.50 4.48 -10.50
C ARG A 89 -6.78 4.95 -9.85
N ALA A 90 -7.02 4.63 -8.58
CA ALA A 90 -8.18 5.13 -7.84
C ALA A 90 -8.15 6.66 -7.74
N ALA A 91 -7.00 7.24 -7.41
CA ALA A 91 -6.78 8.68 -7.37
C ALA A 91 -7.10 9.35 -8.72
N ARG A 92 -6.54 8.83 -9.81
CA ARG A 92 -6.79 9.33 -11.18
C ARG A 92 -8.23 9.18 -11.64
N ALA A 93 -8.93 8.14 -11.16
CA ALA A 93 -10.35 7.95 -11.41
C ALA A 93 -11.23 8.88 -10.56
N GLY A 94 -10.66 9.60 -9.58
CA GLY A 94 -11.40 10.39 -8.62
C GLY A 94 -12.27 9.53 -7.70
N GLN A 95 -11.92 8.25 -7.51
CA GLN A 95 -12.65 7.28 -6.71
C GLN A 95 -11.88 6.94 -5.44
N ASN A 96 -12.61 6.57 -4.40
CA ASN A 96 -11.99 6.10 -3.17
C ASN A 96 -11.23 4.79 -3.43
N TRP A 97 -10.08 4.66 -2.81
CA TRP A 97 -9.30 3.44 -2.84
C TRP A 97 -9.72 2.54 -1.67
N GLU A 98 -10.44 1.49 -2.00
CA GLU A 98 -11.04 0.58 -1.01
C GLU A 98 -10.20 -0.67 -0.77
N TRP A 99 -10.09 -1.05 0.50
CA TRP A 99 -9.49 -2.30 0.98
C TRP A 99 -10.57 -3.10 1.74
N THR A 100 -10.85 -4.33 1.33
CA THR A 100 -11.96 -5.18 1.84
C THR A 100 -11.53 -6.60 2.15
#